data_AF-A0A7Y9KJ93-F1
#
_entry.id   AF-A0A7Y9KJ93-F1
#
_cell.length_a   1.000
_cell.length_b   1.000
_cell.length_c   1.000
_cell.angle_alpha   90.00
_cell.angle_beta   90.00
_cell.angle_gamma   90.00
#
_symmetry.space_group_name_H-M   'P 1'
#
loop_
_entity.id
_entity.type
_entity.pdbx_description
1 polymer ?
#
loop_
_entity_poly.entity_id
_entity_poly.type
_entity_poly.pdbx_seq_one_letter_code
_entity_poly.pdbx_strand_id
1 'polypeptide(L)'
;MSDQQVPGRQAGGDEASPFDELIGGDTVPATGASFTTVFRGYDKDEVDAAVARLTARLRAGGDEIAFLEERYRRVTDAANSQSREAVEQLEAEYEARLEEAENRARDALERMKAALTTANARALKAEQRLQSEVASATSDTRETVQRLEAELTAANARAAKAEQRVATLTEELVENGNASDRPQFEEILRVAEEQASQIIRNASVQADRLLEAAREEVVNRRREVQAEADGIRAQAESDAHQARLRIETELMAHQARLERESAHAAEKVSQAEQEAAAIRSEAEKGAAALRSMVARETSQMRAEAEEAVRELRMRALEFEESLTRRQDDAQQEFLMLHNQAVAHAERITQDANEQVAASLEHAQRVAGKADDFDRLMRAQAQQLEADANLRARDVLDRARAKAERIIETVTAHSQAVLRDAEDRTRQLRWQQHQLMSFMSEVKELIRPDMPIGDVAVVDLEPADGGSTEGEAAPFGEARAAGAAEAPEAAESHEAPQDEARDGEPEDAEETRSEAESPEEQRPEGRFHEGEVSEGEGENSADEGAEVARFAHHEGEHAEGEQPHDHDGGEPREDDRDETAA
;
A
#
# COMPACT_ATOMS: atom_id res chain seq x y z
N MET A 1 16.14 55.91 -20.38
CA MET A 1 14.84 56.18 -19.72
C MET A 1 14.34 54.86 -19.19
N SER A 2 13.93 54.82 -17.93
CA SER A 2 13.53 53.58 -17.26
C SER A 2 12.01 53.45 -17.29
N ASP A 3 11.50 52.30 -17.71
CA ASP A 3 10.21 51.82 -17.20
C ASP A 3 10.21 50.29 -17.23
N GLN A 4 10.07 49.68 -16.05
CA GLN A 4 10.01 48.24 -15.87
C GLN A 4 8.94 47.96 -14.80
N GLN A 5 7.68 47.95 -15.24
CA GLN A 5 6.54 47.76 -14.35
C GLN A 5 6.44 46.30 -13.91
N VAL A 6 6.88 46.04 -12.69
CA VAL A 6 6.61 44.78 -11.98
C VAL A 6 5.15 44.81 -11.48
N PRO A 7 4.29 43.86 -11.87
CA PRO A 7 2.94 43.77 -11.32
C PRO A 7 3.00 43.44 -9.82
N GLY A 8 2.17 44.12 -9.02
CA GLY A 8 2.27 44.10 -7.56
C GLY A 8 1.93 42.74 -6.95
N ARG A 9 2.83 42.23 -6.11
CA ARG A 9 2.62 41.05 -5.24
C ARG A 9 1.53 41.37 -4.20
N GLN A 10 0.28 41.05 -4.52
CA GLN A 10 -0.82 41.14 -3.55
C GLN A 10 -0.61 40.12 -2.43
N ALA A 11 -0.68 40.59 -1.19
CA ALA A 11 -0.75 39.77 0.01
C ALA A 11 -2.10 40.06 0.70
N GLY A 12 -2.80 39.02 1.14
CA GLY A 12 -4.13 39.14 1.75
C GLY A 12 -5.09 38.05 1.29
N GLY A 13 -4.84 36.83 1.74
CA GLY A 13 -5.64 35.64 1.44
C GLY A 13 -5.03 34.43 2.12
N ASP A 14 -5.45 34.17 3.36
CA ASP A 14 -5.02 33.00 4.14
C ASP A 14 -5.75 31.75 3.63
N GLU A 15 -5.40 31.30 2.42
CA GLU A 15 -5.62 29.90 2.05
C GLU A 15 -4.62 29.07 2.85
N ALA A 16 -5.10 28.45 3.93
CA ALA A 16 -4.33 27.48 4.69
C ALA A 16 -3.79 26.42 3.73
N SER A 17 -2.47 26.21 3.74
CA SER A 17 -1.87 25.17 2.91
C SER A 17 -2.49 23.82 3.29
N PRO A 18 -2.77 22.91 2.33
CA PRO A 18 -3.23 21.56 2.66
C PRO A 18 -2.21 20.79 3.53
N PHE A 19 -0.96 21.27 3.60
CA PHE A 19 0.07 20.77 4.52
C PHE A 19 -0.13 21.26 5.97
N ASP A 20 -0.73 22.45 6.16
CA ASP A 20 -0.98 23.08 7.45
C ASP A 20 -2.28 22.53 8.09
N GLU A 21 -3.30 22.22 7.28
CA GLU A 21 -4.44 21.39 7.73
C GLU A 21 -3.99 19.97 8.12
N LEU A 22 -3.03 19.38 7.41
CA LEU A 22 -2.50 18.04 7.76
C LEU A 22 -1.68 18.05 9.06
N ILE A 23 -0.95 19.12 9.35
CA ILE A 23 -0.17 19.28 10.59
C ILE A 23 -1.05 19.71 11.78
N GLY A 24 -2.06 20.54 11.55
CA GLY A 24 -2.99 20.99 12.59
C GLY A 24 -4.15 20.02 12.89
N GLY A 25 -4.49 19.15 11.94
CA GLY A 25 -5.73 18.38 11.93
C GLY A 25 -5.81 17.21 12.91
N ASP A 26 -4.69 16.54 13.22
CA ASP A 26 -4.70 15.32 14.05
C ASP A 26 -3.69 15.38 15.21
N THR A 27 -3.96 16.29 16.15
CA THR A 27 -3.40 16.18 17.52
C THR A 27 -4.05 15.01 18.27
N VAL A 28 -3.82 13.78 17.79
CA VAL A 28 -4.21 12.55 18.49
C VAL A 28 -3.67 12.64 19.92
N PRO A 29 -4.53 12.59 20.95
CA PRO A 29 -4.03 12.54 22.31
C PRO A 29 -3.20 11.28 22.47
N ALA A 30 -1.93 11.44 22.86
CA ALA A 30 -1.02 10.34 23.16
C ALA A 30 -1.36 9.67 24.51
N THR A 31 -2.64 9.32 24.69
CA THR A 31 -3.08 8.31 25.65
C THR A 31 -2.49 6.97 25.21
N GLY A 32 -1.27 6.68 25.68
CA GLY A 32 -0.74 5.32 25.65
C GLY A 32 -1.75 4.38 26.28
N ALA A 33 -2.10 3.30 25.59
CA ALA A 33 -3.18 2.41 25.99
C ALA A 33 -2.80 1.60 27.25
N SER A 34 -3.02 2.20 28.41
CA SER A 34 -2.79 1.58 29.72
C SER A 34 -3.94 0.63 30.05
N PHE A 35 -3.92 -0.56 29.45
CA PHE A 35 -4.92 -1.60 29.67
C PHE A 35 -5.10 -1.93 31.16
N THR A 36 -6.35 -1.99 31.60
CA THR A 36 -6.70 -2.36 32.96
C THR A 36 -6.22 -3.79 33.26
N THR A 37 -5.62 -3.99 34.44
CA THR A 37 -5.05 -5.28 34.84
C THR A 37 -5.95 -5.95 35.88
N VAL A 38 -6.64 -7.00 35.46
CA VAL A 38 -7.46 -7.87 36.30
C VAL A 38 -6.54 -8.91 36.98
N PHE A 39 -7.04 -9.63 38.00
CA PHE A 39 -6.26 -10.42 38.97
C PHE A 39 -5.30 -11.50 38.41
N ARG A 40 -5.30 -11.76 37.09
CA ARG A 40 -4.36 -12.67 36.39
C ARG A 40 -3.90 -12.19 35.00
N GLY A 41 -4.18 -10.94 34.58
CA GLY A 41 -3.78 -10.43 33.25
C GLY A 41 -4.50 -9.14 32.85
N TYR A 42 -4.23 -8.63 31.65
CA TYR A 42 -4.97 -7.49 31.09
C TYR A 42 -6.43 -7.84 30.80
N ASP A 43 -7.33 -6.85 30.84
CA ASP A 43 -8.69 -7.02 30.36
C ASP A 43 -8.68 -7.29 28.85
N LYS A 44 -9.14 -8.50 28.48
CA LYS A 44 -9.15 -8.96 27.10
C LYS A 44 -10.05 -8.10 26.22
N ASP A 45 -11.21 -7.68 26.71
CA ASP A 45 -12.19 -6.96 25.90
C ASP A 45 -11.69 -5.53 25.62
N GLU A 46 -10.91 -4.94 26.54
CA GLU A 46 -10.23 -3.66 26.32
C GLU A 46 -9.09 -3.77 25.28
N VAL A 47 -8.29 -4.84 25.33
CA VAL A 47 -7.23 -5.14 24.36
C VAL A 47 -7.81 -5.42 22.96
N ASP A 48 -8.78 -6.32 22.84
CA ASP A 48 -9.44 -6.66 21.58
C ASP A 48 -10.12 -5.42 20.98
N ALA A 49 -10.76 -4.57 21.78
CA ALA A 49 -11.34 -3.31 21.32
C ALA A 49 -10.27 -2.28 20.88
N ALA A 50 -9.07 -2.28 21.46
CA ALA A 50 -7.97 -1.43 21.00
C ALA A 50 -7.34 -1.96 19.69
N VAL A 51 -7.11 -3.27 19.59
CA VAL A 51 -6.61 -3.92 18.36
C VAL A 51 -7.62 -3.72 17.21
N ALA A 52 -8.92 -3.89 17.46
CA ALA A 52 -9.98 -3.62 16.48
C ALA A 52 -9.96 -2.16 15.99
N ARG A 53 -9.82 -1.18 16.91
CA ARG A 53 -9.70 0.25 16.55
C ARG A 53 -8.43 0.56 15.76
N LEU A 54 -7.28 0.00 16.13
CA LEU A 54 -6.03 0.17 15.39
C LEU A 54 -6.13 -0.44 13.99
N THR A 55 -6.70 -1.65 13.87
CA THR A 55 -6.87 -2.33 12.58
C THR A 55 -7.89 -1.61 11.69
N ALA A 56 -8.95 -1.02 12.27
CA ALA A 56 -9.88 -0.16 11.55
C ALA A 56 -9.19 1.12 11.03
N ARG A 57 -8.33 1.76 11.85
CA ARG A 57 -7.54 2.92 11.41
C ARG A 57 -6.52 2.57 10.32
N LEU A 58 -5.86 1.42 10.41
CA LEU A 58 -4.93 0.94 9.38
C LEU A 58 -5.65 0.65 8.06
N ARG A 59 -6.88 0.11 8.10
CA ARG A 59 -7.71 -0.05 6.90
C ARG A 59 -8.10 1.31 6.31
N ALA A 60 -8.66 2.21 7.13
CA ALA A 60 -9.06 3.54 6.69
C ALA A 60 -7.90 4.34 6.07
N GLY A 61 -6.69 4.28 6.65
CA GLY A 61 -5.49 4.90 6.09
C GLY A 61 -5.02 4.23 4.79
N GLY A 62 -5.19 2.91 4.64
CA GLY A 62 -4.96 2.21 3.38
C GLY A 62 -5.96 2.60 2.28
N ASP A 63 -7.24 2.71 2.64
CA ASP A 63 -8.32 3.16 1.75
C ASP A 63 -8.08 4.63 1.31
N GLU A 64 -7.59 5.49 2.22
CA GLU A 64 -7.23 6.87 1.95
C GLU A 64 -5.98 6.99 1.05
N ILE A 65 -4.93 6.20 1.29
CA ILE A 65 -3.77 6.12 0.41
C ILE A 65 -4.21 5.68 -1.00
N ALA A 66 -5.00 4.62 -1.12
CA ALA A 66 -5.51 4.16 -2.41
C ALA A 66 -6.36 5.22 -3.12
N PHE A 67 -7.18 5.99 -2.38
CA PHE A 67 -7.94 7.12 -2.93
C PHE A 67 -7.02 8.27 -3.41
N LEU A 68 -5.95 8.56 -2.67
CA LEU A 68 -4.97 9.60 -3.02
C LEU A 68 -4.11 9.19 -4.22
N GLU A 69 -3.67 7.94 -4.31
CA GLU A 69 -2.96 7.39 -5.48
C GLU A 69 -3.85 7.43 -6.72
N GLU A 70 -5.10 6.98 -6.62
CA GLU A 70 -6.07 6.99 -7.72
C GLU A 70 -6.48 8.44 -8.11
N ARG A 71 -6.48 9.39 -7.17
CA ARG A 71 -6.64 10.83 -7.46
C ARG A 71 -5.40 11.39 -8.18
N TYR A 72 -4.20 11.07 -7.71
CA TYR A 72 -2.94 11.53 -8.31
C TYR A 72 -2.77 10.99 -9.73
N ARG A 73 -3.09 9.71 -9.94
CA ARG A 73 -3.14 9.05 -11.24
C ARG A 73 -4.08 9.78 -12.20
N ARG A 74 -5.34 10.00 -11.81
CA ARG A 74 -6.31 10.74 -12.64
C ARG A 74 -5.87 12.17 -12.97
N VAL A 75 -5.20 12.88 -12.06
CA VAL A 75 -4.64 14.22 -12.33
C VAL A 75 -3.47 14.13 -13.31
N THR A 76 -2.59 13.15 -13.15
CA THR A 76 -1.43 12.92 -14.03
C THR A 76 -1.87 12.52 -15.44
N ASP A 77 -2.83 11.60 -15.55
CA ASP A 77 -3.38 11.15 -16.84
C ASP A 77 -4.13 12.28 -17.57
N ALA A 78 -4.86 13.15 -16.85
CA ALA A 78 -5.50 14.33 -17.42
C ALA A 78 -4.49 15.41 -17.86
N ALA A 79 -3.43 15.65 -17.08
CA ALA A 79 -2.35 16.55 -17.48
C ALA A 79 -1.59 16.02 -18.71
N ASN A 80 -1.39 14.70 -18.79
CA ASN A 80 -0.80 14.03 -19.95
C ASN A 80 -1.70 14.11 -21.19
N SER A 81 -3.04 14.00 -21.06
CA SER A 81 -3.94 14.17 -22.21
C SER A 81 -3.93 15.61 -22.70
N GLN A 82 -4.08 16.59 -21.81
CA GLN A 82 -4.01 18.02 -22.14
C GLN A 82 -2.67 18.39 -22.80
N SER A 83 -1.56 17.83 -22.33
CA SER A 83 -0.25 18.05 -22.95
C SER A 83 -0.12 17.42 -24.35
N ARG A 84 -0.83 16.33 -24.64
CA ARG A 84 -0.86 15.72 -25.99
C ARG A 84 -1.78 16.51 -26.91
N GLU A 85 -2.99 16.82 -26.47
CA GLU A 85 -3.97 17.65 -27.19
C GLU A 85 -3.36 19.02 -27.57
N ALA A 86 -2.55 19.62 -26.69
CA ALA A 86 -1.84 20.88 -26.98
C ALA A 86 -0.69 20.72 -27.98
N VAL A 87 0.02 19.58 -27.98
CA VAL A 87 1.06 19.28 -28.99
C VAL A 87 0.42 19.01 -30.34
N GLU A 88 -0.61 18.17 -30.41
CA GLU A 88 -1.38 17.87 -31.64
C GLU A 88 -1.98 19.15 -32.26
N GLN A 89 -2.49 20.07 -31.44
CA GLN A 89 -2.98 21.39 -31.90
C GLN A 89 -1.86 22.28 -32.44
N LEU A 90 -0.68 22.29 -31.81
CA LEU A 90 0.46 23.07 -32.29
C LEU A 90 1.06 22.48 -33.58
N GLU A 91 1.18 21.16 -33.67
CA GLU A 91 1.64 20.46 -34.87
C GLU A 91 0.70 20.73 -36.04
N ALA A 92 -0.62 20.65 -35.84
CA ALA A 92 -1.61 21.01 -36.85
C ALA A 92 -1.57 22.51 -37.24
N GLU A 93 -1.30 23.43 -36.31
CA GLU A 93 -1.13 24.86 -36.64
C GLU A 93 0.15 25.10 -37.47
N TYR A 94 1.25 24.41 -37.15
CA TYR A 94 2.49 24.49 -37.93
C TYR A 94 2.36 23.87 -39.32
N GLU A 95 1.68 22.73 -39.45
CA GLU A 95 1.41 22.07 -40.73
C GLU A 95 0.53 22.96 -41.63
N ALA A 96 -0.57 23.49 -41.10
CA ALA A 96 -1.44 24.43 -41.84
C ALA A 96 -0.69 25.71 -42.27
N ARG A 97 0.15 26.29 -41.40
CA ARG A 97 0.99 27.45 -41.74
C ARG A 97 2.03 27.13 -42.83
N LEU A 98 2.53 25.89 -42.86
CA LEU A 98 3.47 25.43 -43.87
C LEU A 98 2.75 25.22 -45.22
N GLU A 99 1.57 24.57 -45.24
CA GLU A 99 0.74 24.48 -46.44
C GLU A 99 0.37 25.87 -46.99
N GLU A 100 -0.03 26.82 -46.13
CA GLU A 100 -0.26 28.21 -46.54
C GLU A 100 0.98 28.87 -47.14
N ALA A 101 2.18 28.58 -46.61
CA ALA A 101 3.43 29.14 -47.12
C ALA A 101 3.80 28.54 -48.48
N GLU A 102 3.69 27.22 -48.65
CA GLU A 102 3.88 26.56 -49.93
C GLU A 102 2.86 27.04 -50.98
N ASN A 103 1.59 27.16 -50.61
CA ASN A 103 0.55 27.60 -51.52
C ASN A 103 0.77 29.06 -51.96
N ARG A 104 1.21 29.95 -51.06
CA ARG A 104 1.67 31.30 -51.43
C ARG A 104 2.88 31.28 -52.38
N ALA A 105 3.81 30.34 -52.22
CA ALA A 105 4.95 30.19 -53.12
C ALA A 105 4.54 29.63 -54.50
N ARG A 106 3.64 28.65 -54.56
CA ARG A 106 3.01 28.12 -55.79
C ARG A 106 2.30 29.25 -56.56
N ASP A 107 1.48 30.04 -55.86
CA ASP A 107 0.81 31.21 -56.40
C ASP A 107 1.77 32.26 -56.97
N ALA A 108 2.86 32.57 -56.25
CA ALA A 108 3.88 33.50 -56.72
C ALA A 108 4.58 33.00 -57.99
N LEU A 109 4.90 31.70 -58.06
CA LEU A 109 5.50 31.08 -59.24
C LEU A 109 4.55 31.09 -60.45
N GLU A 110 3.26 30.78 -60.29
CA GLU A 110 2.29 30.88 -61.39
C GLU A 110 2.09 32.33 -61.86
N ARG A 111 2.05 33.30 -60.94
CA ARG A 111 2.01 34.73 -61.30
C ARG A 111 3.27 35.16 -62.08
N MET A 112 4.45 34.68 -61.69
CA MET A 112 5.70 34.92 -62.44
C MET A 112 5.70 34.24 -63.83
N LYS A 113 5.22 32.99 -63.94
CA LYS A 113 5.05 32.30 -65.24
C LYS A 113 4.09 33.07 -66.14
N ALA A 114 2.93 33.50 -65.64
CA ALA A 114 1.94 34.27 -66.39
C ALA A 114 2.47 35.65 -66.82
N ALA A 115 3.28 36.31 -65.99
CA ALA A 115 3.99 37.52 -66.38
C ALA A 115 5.02 37.25 -67.49
N LEU A 116 5.78 36.16 -67.41
CA LEU A 116 6.77 35.76 -68.42
C LEU A 116 6.12 35.39 -69.76
N THR A 117 5.03 34.61 -69.79
CA THR A 117 4.31 34.29 -71.03
C THR A 117 3.68 35.53 -71.64
N THR A 118 3.15 36.45 -70.81
CA THR A 118 2.64 37.75 -71.27
C THR A 118 3.77 38.63 -71.85
N ALA A 119 4.96 38.64 -71.24
CA ALA A 119 6.11 39.37 -71.76
C ALA A 119 6.61 38.80 -73.09
N ASN A 120 6.75 37.47 -73.19
CA ASN A 120 7.13 36.79 -74.44
C ASN A 120 6.11 37.02 -75.56
N ALA A 121 4.81 37.00 -75.25
CA ALA A 121 3.74 37.32 -76.21
C ALA A 121 3.74 38.79 -76.66
N ARG A 122 4.23 39.73 -75.82
CA ARG A 122 4.46 41.13 -76.21
C ARG A 122 5.70 41.27 -77.10
N ALA A 123 6.80 40.58 -76.77
CA ALA A 123 8.02 40.57 -77.56
C ALA A 123 7.76 40.01 -78.98
N LEU A 124 7.08 38.87 -79.10
CA LEU A 124 6.70 38.28 -80.39
C LEU A 124 5.84 39.25 -81.23
N LYS A 125 4.90 39.96 -80.62
CA LYS A 125 4.06 40.97 -81.30
C LYS A 125 4.85 42.22 -81.72
N ALA A 126 5.89 42.59 -80.98
CA ALA A 126 6.80 43.68 -81.37
C ALA A 126 7.68 43.25 -82.55
N GLU A 127 8.21 42.03 -82.53
CA GLU A 127 8.98 41.46 -83.64
C GLU A 127 8.13 41.35 -84.92
N GLN A 128 6.90 40.84 -84.83
CA GLN A 128 5.97 40.77 -85.96
C GLN A 128 5.65 42.15 -86.57
N ARG A 129 5.54 43.21 -85.74
CA ARG A 129 5.37 44.58 -86.23
C ARG A 129 6.59 45.06 -87.00
N LEU A 130 7.79 44.93 -86.42
CA LEU A 130 9.05 45.28 -87.08
C LEU A 130 9.24 44.51 -88.39
N GLN A 131 8.94 43.21 -88.42
CA GLN A 131 8.95 42.41 -89.65
C GLN A 131 7.96 42.96 -90.70
N SER A 132 6.76 43.39 -90.30
CA SER A 132 5.76 43.97 -91.21
C SER A 132 6.13 45.37 -91.72
N GLU A 133 6.77 46.20 -90.88
CA GLU A 133 7.23 47.55 -91.20
C GLU A 133 8.47 47.52 -92.11
N VAL A 134 9.37 46.56 -91.89
CA VAL A 134 10.47 46.26 -92.82
C VAL A 134 9.92 45.74 -94.15
N ALA A 135 8.91 44.85 -94.12
CA ALA A 135 8.29 44.33 -95.33
C ALA A 135 7.64 45.45 -96.18
N SER A 136 6.83 46.33 -95.57
CA SER A 136 6.24 47.47 -96.29
C SER A 136 7.31 48.42 -96.82
N ALA A 137 8.29 48.82 -95.99
CA ALA A 137 9.40 49.69 -96.43
C ALA A 137 10.20 49.09 -97.61
N THR A 138 10.40 47.77 -97.65
CA THR A 138 11.02 47.11 -98.82
C THR A 138 10.11 47.06 -100.05
N SER A 139 8.79 46.99 -99.87
CA SER A 139 7.81 47.12 -100.97
C SER A 139 7.81 48.54 -101.56
N ASP A 140 7.72 49.56 -100.71
CA ASP A 140 7.75 50.97 -101.12
C ASP A 140 9.06 51.30 -101.85
N THR A 141 10.19 50.78 -101.35
CA THR A 141 11.51 50.89 -102.00
C THR A 141 11.53 50.18 -103.37
N ARG A 142 10.82 49.05 -103.50
CA ARG A 142 10.73 48.31 -104.77
C ARG A 142 9.85 49.04 -105.79
N GLU A 143 8.69 49.55 -105.37
CA GLU A 143 7.76 50.29 -106.23
C GLU A 143 8.37 51.61 -106.71
N THR A 144 9.06 52.33 -105.84
CA THR A 144 9.78 53.57 -106.22
C THR A 144 10.91 53.28 -107.22
N VAL A 145 11.69 52.22 -107.04
CA VAL A 145 12.69 51.77 -108.03
C VAL A 145 12.03 51.39 -109.36
N GLN A 146 10.97 50.58 -109.35
CA GLN A 146 10.25 50.19 -110.58
C GLN A 146 9.63 51.39 -111.31
N ARG A 147 9.14 52.39 -110.58
CA ARG A 147 8.65 53.65 -111.16
C ARG A 147 9.78 54.42 -111.83
N LEU A 148 10.94 54.56 -111.17
CA LEU A 148 12.11 55.23 -111.74
C LEU A 148 12.67 54.49 -112.96
N GLU A 149 12.66 53.15 -112.97
CA GLU A 149 13.01 52.33 -114.14
C GLU A 149 12.02 52.52 -115.30
N ALA A 150 10.71 52.61 -115.02
CA ALA A 150 9.69 52.91 -116.00
C ALA A 150 9.79 54.34 -116.58
N GLU A 151 10.10 55.32 -115.73
CA GLU A 151 10.34 56.71 -116.15
C GLU A 151 11.63 56.82 -117.01
N LEU A 152 12.71 56.13 -116.64
CA LEU A 152 13.97 56.10 -117.38
C LEU A 152 13.83 55.38 -118.72
N THR A 153 13.14 54.24 -118.78
CA THR A 153 12.86 53.55 -120.06
C THR A 153 11.94 54.37 -120.96
N ALA A 154 10.94 55.06 -120.40
CA ALA A 154 10.11 56.01 -121.15
C ALA A 154 10.90 57.24 -121.64
N ALA A 155 11.86 57.75 -120.86
CA ALA A 155 12.76 58.82 -121.28
C ALA A 155 13.67 58.38 -122.44
N ASN A 156 14.29 57.20 -122.33
CA ASN A 156 15.13 56.62 -123.38
C ASN A 156 14.33 56.35 -124.67
N ALA A 157 13.09 55.84 -124.56
CA ALA A 157 12.21 55.65 -125.72
C ALA A 157 11.80 56.98 -126.38
N ARG A 158 11.66 58.08 -125.60
CA ARG A 158 11.44 59.43 -126.15
C ARG A 158 12.69 59.97 -126.85
N ALA A 159 13.88 59.75 -126.29
CA ALA A 159 15.16 60.13 -126.90
C ALA A 159 15.37 59.40 -128.24
N ALA A 160 15.31 58.07 -128.25
CA ALA A 160 15.44 57.27 -129.47
C ALA A 160 14.38 57.61 -130.54
N LYS A 161 13.15 57.98 -130.13
CA LYS A 161 12.12 58.46 -131.06
C LYS A 161 12.36 59.89 -131.57
N ALA A 162 13.07 60.72 -130.82
CA ALA A 162 13.54 62.03 -131.30
C ALA A 162 14.69 61.85 -132.29
N GLU A 163 15.67 61.01 -131.98
CA GLU A 163 16.79 60.63 -132.86
C GLU A 163 16.28 60.04 -134.19
N GLN A 164 15.35 59.08 -134.14
CA GLN A 164 14.75 58.52 -135.36
C GLN A 164 14.01 59.58 -136.20
N ARG A 165 13.31 60.52 -135.56
CA ARG A 165 12.64 61.63 -136.26
C ARG A 165 13.62 62.60 -136.92
N VAL A 166 14.73 62.90 -136.25
CA VAL A 166 15.82 63.70 -136.85
C VAL A 166 16.35 62.96 -138.08
N ALA A 167 16.68 61.67 -137.97
CA ALA A 167 17.15 60.86 -139.08
C ALA A 167 16.17 60.84 -140.28
N THR A 168 14.87 60.62 -140.05
CA THR A 168 13.87 60.63 -141.14
C THR A 168 13.71 62.01 -141.77
N LEU A 169 13.77 63.11 -140.99
CA LEU A 169 13.70 64.47 -141.54
C LEU A 169 14.95 64.83 -142.34
N THR A 170 16.12 64.32 -141.96
CA THR A 170 17.35 64.43 -142.75
C THR A 170 17.23 63.66 -144.07
N GLU A 171 16.66 62.44 -144.06
CA GLU A 171 16.50 61.61 -145.25
C GLU A 171 15.45 62.18 -146.22
N GLU A 172 14.26 62.58 -145.74
CA GLU A 172 13.22 63.23 -146.54
C GLU A 172 13.71 64.53 -147.20
N LEU A 173 14.56 65.31 -146.52
CA LEU A 173 15.16 66.53 -147.06
C LEU A 173 16.23 66.22 -148.13
N VAL A 174 17.00 65.15 -147.97
CA VAL A 174 18.00 64.72 -148.96
C VAL A 174 17.35 64.37 -150.29
N GLU A 175 16.20 63.69 -150.28
CA GLU A 175 15.44 63.33 -151.49
C GLU A 175 14.66 64.51 -152.09
N ASN A 176 13.98 65.35 -151.29
CA ASN A 176 13.01 66.33 -151.80
C ASN A 176 13.55 67.78 -151.89
N GLY A 177 14.78 68.05 -151.45
CA GLY A 177 15.33 69.41 -151.34
C GLY A 177 15.66 70.10 -152.67
N ASN A 178 14.82 71.06 -153.09
CA ASN A 178 15.12 72.02 -154.17
C ASN A 178 16.41 72.81 -153.88
N ALA A 179 17.20 73.06 -154.92
CA ALA A 179 18.59 73.52 -154.80
C ALA A 179 18.80 74.95 -154.27
N SER A 180 17.75 75.77 -154.13
CA SER A 180 17.83 77.14 -153.60
C SER A 180 17.79 77.19 -152.06
N ASP A 181 16.96 76.35 -151.45
CA ASP A 181 16.56 76.49 -150.04
C ASP A 181 17.39 75.57 -149.13
N ARG A 182 18.09 74.60 -149.75
CA ARG A 182 18.98 73.61 -149.14
C ARG A 182 19.93 74.19 -148.07
N PRO A 183 20.70 75.27 -148.29
CA PRO A 183 21.62 75.79 -147.26
C PRO A 183 20.89 76.40 -146.04
N GLN A 184 19.68 76.95 -146.23
CA GLN A 184 18.89 77.51 -145.13
C GLN A 184 18.22 76.40 -144.31
N PHE A 185 17.76 75.33 -144.97
CA PHE A 185 17.29 74.13 -144.27
C PHE A 185 18.42 73.31 -143.63
N GLU A 186 19.62 73.28 -144.19
CA GLU A 186 20.81 72.72 -143.55
C GLU A 186 21.21 73.53 -142.29
N GLU A 187 21.12 74.86 -142.33
CA GLU A 187 21.33 75.71 -141.14
C GLU A 187 20.26 75.47 -140.07
N ILE A 188 18.98 75.39 -140.45
CA ILE A 188 17.87 75.08 -139.53
C ILE A 188 17.98 73.66 -138.97
N LEU A 189 18.31 72.65 -139.77
CA LEU A 189 18.54 71.29 -139.29
C LEU A 189 19.75 71.24 -138.37
N ARG A 190 20.86 71.92 -138.66
CA ARG A 190 22.02 71.95 -137.77
C ARG A 190 21.68 72.59 -136.43
N VAL A 191 20.91 73.68 -136.43
CA VAL A 191 20.40 74.31 -135.20
C VAL A 191 19.42 73.37 -134.45
N ALA A 192 18.56 72.64 -135.17
CA ALA A 192 17.63 71.69 -134.57
C ALA A 192 18.33 70.43 -134.01
N GLU A 193 19.37 69.94 -134.67
CA GLU A 193 20.23 68.84 -134.22
C GLU A 193 21.10 69.27 -133.03
N GLU A 194 21.65 70.49 -133.05
CA GLU A 194 22.44 71.07 -131.98
C GLU A 194 21.57 71.33 -130.73
N GLN A 195 20.32 71.80 -130.92
CA GLN A 195 19.31 71.89 -129.86
C GLN A 195 18.80 70.53 -129.37
N ALA A 196 18.50 69.57 -130.25
CA ALA A 196 18.09 68.22 -129.86
C ALA A 196 19.19 67.52 -129.06
N SER A 197 20.45 67.64 -129.51
CA SER A 197 21.63 67.17 -128.79
C SER A 197 21.81 67.89 -127.46
N GLN A 198 21.51 69.20 -127.37
CA GLN A 198 21.54 69.93 -126.10
C GLN A 198 20.42 69.48 -125.15
N ILE A 199 19.22 69.20 -125.66
CA ILE A 199 18.09 68.66 -124.90
C ILE A 199 18.41 67.24 -124.41
N ILE A 200 18.97 66.38 -125.25
CA ILE A 200 19.37 65.00 -124.88
C ILE A 200 20.49 65.05 -123.82
N ARG A 201 21.53 65.88 -124.00
CA ARG A 201 22.59 66.08 -122.99
C ARG A 201 22.05 66.65 -121.66
N ASN A 202 21.08 67.57 -121.72
CA ASN A 202 20.44 68.10 -120.51
C ASN A 202 19.56 67.05 -119.84
N ALA A 203 18.84 66.22 -120.61
CA ALA A 203 17.97 65.17 -120.11
C ALA A 203 18.76 64.00 -119.51
N SER A 204 19.89 63.60 -120.09
CA SER A 204 20.79 62.60 -119.50
C SER A 204 21.41 63.13 -118.21
N VAL A 205 21.93 64.37 -118.20
CA VAL A 205 22.45 65.00 -116.97
C VAL A 205 21.36 65.18 -115.90
N GLN A 206 20.09 65.35 -116.27
CA GLN A 206 18.97 65.34 -115.33
C GLN A 206 18.64 63.93 -114.81
N ALA A 207 18.64 62.92 -115.67
CA ALA A 207 18.43 61.52 -115.29
C ALA A 207 19.54 61.02 -114.36
N ASP A 208 20.80 61.31 -114.67
CA ASP A 208 21.96 60.99 -113.84
C ASP A 208 21.84 61.65 -112.46
N ARG A 209 21.45 62.93 -112.39
CA ARG A 209 21.20 63.64 -111.11
C ARG A 209 20.04 63.05 -110.31
N LEU A 210 18.97 62.60 -110.97
CA LEU A 210 17.83 61.95 -110.31
C LEU A 210 18.21 60.56 -109.80
N LEU A 211 19.00 59.78 -110.55
CA LEU A 211 19.54 58.51 -110.11
C LEU A 211 20.52 58.68 -108.94
N GLU A 212 21.39 59.70 -108.98
CA GLU A 212 22.33 59.96 -107.89
C GLU A 212 21.60 60.40 -106.62
N ALA A 213 20.60 61.29 -106.73
CA ALA A 213 19.75 61.69 -105.61
C ALA A 213 18.93 60.52 -105.04
N ALA A 214 18.35 59.65 -105.88
CA ALA A 214 17.62 58.47 -105.43
C ALA A 214 18.54 57.42 -104.78
N ARG A 215 19.79 57.27 -105.25
CA ARG A 215 20.81 56.43 -104.58
C ARG A 215 21.17 57.00 -103.21
N GLU A 216 21.37 58.32 -103.12
CA GLU A 216 21.65 59.00 -101.86
C GLU A 216 20.48 58.88 -100.88
N GLU A 217 19.23 59.04 -101.34
CA GLU A 217 18.01 58.80 -100.56
C GLU A 217 17.93 57.36 -100.05
N VAL A 218 18.15 56.35 -100.90
CA VAL A 218 18.15 54.94 -100.48
C VAL A 218 19.29 54.63 -99.49
N VAL A 219 20.46 55.24 -99.65
CA VAL A 219 21.58 55.08 -98.70
C VAL A 219 21.25 55.75 -97.36
N ASN A 220 20.66 56.94 -97.37
CA ASN A 220 20.28 57.65 -96.15
C ASN A 220 19.12 56.94 -95.44
N ARG A 221 18.08 56.51 -96.16
CA ARG A 221 16.97 55.73 -95.59
C ARG A 221 17.43 54.40 -94.98
N ARG A 222 18.42 53.74 -95.58
CA ARG A 222 19.07 52.56 -95.00
C ARG A 222 19.86 52.88 -93.73
N ARG A 223 20.55 54.03 -93.67
CA ARG A 223 21.26 54.50 -92.45
C ARG A 223 20.28 54.84 -91.33
N GLU A 224 19.15 55.48 -91.67
CA GLU A 224 18.06 55.81 -90.74
C GLU A 224 17.46 54.55 -90.12
N VAL A 225 16.99 53.60 -90.96
CA VAL A 225 16.41 52.33 -90.49
C VAL A 225 17.42 51.48 -89.72
N GLN A 226 18.71 51.49 -90.11
CA GLN A 226 19.76 50.80 -89.35
C GLN A 226 19.97 51.43 -87.97
N ALA A 227 20.06 52.76 -87.89
CA ALA A 227 20.23 53.48 -86.62
C ALA A 227 19.01 53.34 -85.70
N GLU A 228 17.80 53.28 -86.26
CA GLU A 228 16.56 53.00 -85.54
C GLU A 228 16.54 51.56 -85.01
N ALA A 229 16.89 50.56 -85.84
CA ALA A 229 16.97 49.16 -85.42
C ALA A 229 18.04 48.92 -84.34
N ASP A 230 19.21 49.54 -84.46
CA ASP A 230 20.27 49.46 -83.44
C ASP A 230 19.89 50.23 -82.16
N GLY A 231 19.15 51.34 -82.27
CA GLY A 231 18.56 52.04 -81.13
C GLY A 231 17.52 51.22 -80.37
N ILE A 232 16.61 50.54 -81.09
CA ILE A 232 15.61 49.63 -80.51
C ILE A 232 16.30 48.44 -79.82
N ARG A 233 17.37 47.89 -80.41
CA ARG A 233 18.20 46.84 -79.78
C ARG A 233 18.86 47.33 -78.50
N ALA A 234 19.56 48.46 -78.54
CA ALA A 234 20.22 49.03 -77.37
C ALA A 234 19.23 49.35 -76.22
N GLN A 235 18.02 49.81 -76.56
CA GLN A 235 16.94 50.00 -75.59
C GLN A 235 16.47 48.67 -75.00
N ALA A 236 16.20 47.66 -75.83
CA ALA A 236 15.77 46.34 -75.37
C ALA A 236 16.84 45.62 -74.52
N GLU A 237 18.12 45.77 -74.85
CA GLU A 237 19.25 45.27 -74.07
C GLU A 237 19.39 46.00 -72.72
N SER A 238 19.21 47.33 -72.71
CA SER A 238 19.16 48.14 -71.47
C SER A 238 18.01 47.71 -70.56
N ASP A 239 16.80 47.57 -71.10
CA ASP A 239 15.61 47.16 -70.34
C ASP A 239 15.73 45.72 -69.82
N ALA A 240 16.29 44.81 -70.63
CA ALA A 240 16.60 43.45 -70.19
C ALA A 240 17.68 43.41 -69.10
N HIS A 241 18.70 44.27 -69.16
CA HIS A 241 19.72 44.37 -68.12
C HIS A 241 19.15 44.97 -66.83
N GLN A 242 18.32 46.01 -66.91
CA GLN A 242 17.59 46.57 -65.77
C GLN A 242 16.65 45.54 -65.12
N ALA A 243 15.93 44.75 -65.93
CA ALA A 243 15.06 43.69 -65.43
C ALA A 243 15.86 42.60 -64.69
N ARG A 244 16.99 42.15 -65.26
CA ARG A 244 17.91 41.21 -64.60
C ARG A 244 18.46 41.76 -63.29
N LEU A 245 18.91 43.01 -63.27
CA LEU A 245 19.45 43.65 -62.07
C LEU A 245 18.39 43.77 -60.97
N ARG A 246 17.13 44.12 -61.31
CA ARG A 246 16.02 44.12 -60.34
C ARG A 246 15.80 42.73 -59.75
N ILE A 247 15.64 41.70 -60.60
CA ILE A 247 15.47 40.31 -60.17
C ILE A 247 16.63 39.84 -59.28
N GLU A 248 17.87 40.18 -59.62
CA GLU A 248 19.06 39.86 -58.82
C GLU A 248 19.03 40.57 -57.45
N THR A 249 18.68 41.86 -57.40
CA THR A 249 18.55 42.59 -56.12
C THR A 249 17.38 42.11 -55.26
N GLU A 250 16.26 41.71 -55.87
CA GLU A 250 15.11 41.14 -55.16
C GLU A 250 15.45 39.74 -54.63
N LEU A 251 16.07 38.89 -55.44
CA LEU A 251 16.53 37.55 -55.07
C LEU A 251 17.54 37.62 -53.91
N MET A 252 18.54 38.51 -54.00
CA MET A 252 19.49 38.77 -52.90
C MET A 252 18.79 39.28 -51.63
N ALA A 253 17.80 40.17 -51.76
CA ALA A 253 17.04 40.66 -50.61
C ALA A 253 16.17 39.56 -49.97
N HIS A 254 15.61 38.65 -50.77
CA HIS A 254 14.87 37.48 -50.30
C HIS A 254 15.78 36.43 -49.64
N GLN A 255 16.94 36.11 -50.23
CA GLN A 255 17.94 35.23 -49.62
C GLN A 255 18.43 35.81 -48.28
N ALA A 256 18.89 37.06 -48.27
CA ALA A 256 19.33 37.73 -47.05
C ALA A 256 18.19 37.91 -46.02
N ARG A 257 16.91 37.79 -46.40
CA ARG A 257 15.78 37.71 -45.45
C ARG A 257 15.63 36.30 -44.89
N LEU A 258 15.62 35.28 -45.73
CA LEU A 258 15.53 33.87 -45.33
C LEU A 258 16.68 33.47 -44.42
N GLU A 259 17.91 33.95 -44.69
CA GLU A 259 19.09 33.75 -43.82
C GLU A 259 18.93 34.40 -42.45
N ARG A 260 18.30 35.57 -42.36
CA ARG A 260 18.00 36.21 -41.06
C ARG A 260 16.89 35.49 -40.31
N GLU A 261 15.85 35.05 -41.01
CA GLU A 261 14.73 34.31 -40.42
C GLU A 261 15.17 32.91 -39.95
N SER A 262 16.05 32.21 -40.69
CA SER A 262 16.62 30.92 -40.29
C SER A 262 17.67 31.05 -39.18
N ALA A 263 18.53 32.07 -39.21
CA ALA A 263 19.47 32.33 -38.11
C ALA A 263 18.75 32.64 -36.79
N HIS A 264 17.71 33.47 -36.83
CA HIS A 264 16.86 33.79 -35.67
C HIS A 264 16.03 32.57 -35.20
N ALA A 265 15.61 31.69 -36.11
CA ALA A 265 14.99 30.42 -35.73
C ALA A 265 15.99 29.48 -35.04
N ALA A 266 17.21 29.36 -35.55
CA ALA A 266 18.28 28.55 -34.95
C ALA A 266 18.73 29.12 -33.58
N GLU A 267 18.80 30.44 -33.44
CA GLU A 267 19.05 31.11 -32.16
C GLU A 267 17.95 30.78 -31.13
N LYS A 268 16.67 30.83 -31.53
CA LYS A 268 15.54 30.44 -30.67
C LYS A 268 15.55 28.96 -30.30
N VAL A 269 15.90 28.06 -31.22
CA VAL A 269 16.06 26.64 -30.92
C VAL A 269 17.20 26.45 -29.92
N SER A 270 18.35 27.07 -30.13
CA SER A 270 19.49 27.00 -29.21
C SER A 270 19.16 27.58 -27.82
N GLN A 271 18.38 28.65 -27.75
CA GLN A 271 17.88 29.21 -26.49
C GLN A 271 16.93 28.22 -25.79
N ALA A 272 15.95 27.67 -26.51
CA ALA A 272 15.00 26.70 -25.96
C ALA A 272 15.69 25.40 -25.50
N GLU A 273 16.72 24.94 -26.20
CA GLU A 273 17.56 23.81 -25.80
C GLU A 273 18.34 24.09 -24.51
N GLN A 274 18.91 25.30 -24.37
CA GLN A 274 19.62 25.75 -23.17
C GLN A 274 18.68 25.90 -21.98
N GLU A 275 17.49 26.49 -22.17
CA GLU A 275 16.45 26.61 -21.15
C GLU A 275 15.92 25.24 -20.73
N ALA A 276 15.64 24.35 -21.68
CA ALA A 276 15.25 22.97 -21.38
C ALA A 276 16.35 22.17 -20.67
N ALA A 277 17.63 22.41 -20.99
CA ALA A 277 18.76 21.81 -20.28
C ALA A 277 18.90 22.36 -18.84
N ALA A 278 18.66 23.67 -18.64
CA ALA A 278 18.62 24.27 -17.31
C ALA A 278 17.48 23.70 -16.46
N ILE A 279 16.26 23.63 -17.01
CA ILE A 279 15.07 23.06 -16.36
C ILE A 279 15.30 21.58 -16.01
N ARG A 280 15.86 20.77 -16.92
CA ARG A 280 16.24 19.37 -16.61
C ARG A 280 17.24 19.30 -15.47
N SER A 281 18.29 20.12 -15.50
CA SER A 281 19.31 20.14 -14.45
C SER A 281 18.80 20.68 -13.11
N GLU A 282 17.77 21.52 -13.09
CA GLU A 282 17.10 21.96 -11.86
C GLU A 282 16.15 20.89 -11.32
N ALA A 283 15.36 20.25 -12.18
CA ALA A 283 14.50 19.13 -11.83
C ALA A 283 15.30 17.93 -11.28
N GLU A 284 16.45 17.62 -11.87
CA GLU A 284 17.38 16.59 -11.36
C GLU A 284 17.92 16.93 -9.96
N LYS A 285 18.29 18.19 -9.71
CA LYS A 285 18.74 18.66 -8.39
C LYS A 285 17.60 18.61 -7.37
N GLY A 286 16.39 19.02 -7.75
CA GLY A 286 15.19 18.93 -6.92
C GLY A 286 14.85 17.47 -6.56
N ALA A 287 14.86 16.57 -7.55
CA ALA A 287 14.65 15.14 -7.34
C ALA A 287 15.75 14.53 -6.45
N ALA A 288 17.02 14.92 -6.62
CA ALA A 288 18.11 14.48 -5.74
C ALA A 288 17.97 15.00 -4.30
N ALA A 289 17.53 16.26 -4.12
CA ALA A 289 17.25 16.83 -2.82
C ALA A 289 16.09 16.11 -2.12
N LEU A 290 14.97 15.86 -2.82
CA LEU A 290 13.83 15.09 -2.29
C LEU A 290 14.24 13.65 -1.93
N ARG A 291 15.01 12.96 -2.79
CA ARG A 291 15.57 11.63 -2.46
C ARG A 291 16.45 11.68 -1.21
N SER A 292 17.27 12.72 -1.04
CA SER A 292 18.09 12.90 0.17
C SER A 292 17.27 13.29 1.41
N MET A 293 16.10 13.91 1.24
CA MET A 293 15.18 14.25 2.33
C MET A 293 14.50 12.98 2.85
N VAL A 294 13.82 12.25 1.97
CA VAL A 294 13.19 10.95 2.27
C VAL A 294 14.19 9.94 2.81
N ALA A 295 15.42 9.87 2.26
CA ALA A 295 16.46 8.99 2.79
C ALA A 295 16.91 9.34 4.22
N ARG A 296 16.88 10.63 4.62
CA ARG A 296 17.16 11.06 5.99
C ARG A 296 15.98 10.75 6.90
N GLU A 297 14.77 11.11 6.50
CA GLU A 297 13.54 10.89 7.26
C GLU A 297 13.31 9.40 7.52
N THR A 298 13.44 8.54 6.50
CA THR A 298 13.36 7.07 6.68
C THR A 298 14.49 6.52 7.55
N SER A 299 15.71 7.09 7.50
CA SER A 299 16.79 6.70 8.42
C SER A 299 16.52 7.14 9.87
N GLN A 300 15.86 8.28 10.08
CA GLN A 300 15.46 8.80 11.38
C GLN A 300 14.32 7.95 11.96
N MET A 301 13.22 7.75 11.22
CA MET A 301 12.12 6.87 11.64
C MET A 301 12.61 5.46 11.97
N ARG A 302 13.60 4.95 11.23
CA ARG A 302 14.24 3.67 11.54
C ARG A 302 15.02 3.72 12.86
N ALA A 303 15.81 4.77 13.11
CA ALA A 303 16.54 4.92 14.35
C ALA A 303 15.60 5.02 15.56
N GLU A 304 14.53 5.83 15.44
CA GLU A 304 13.47 5.98 16.44
C GLU A 304 12.74 4.65 16.70
N ALA A 305 12.40 3.89 15.65
CA ALA A 305 11.81 2.56 15.80
C ALA A 305 12.77 1.54 16.45
N GLU A 306 14.06 1.56 16.10
CA GLU A 306 15.06 0.72 16.76
C GLU A 306 15.26 1.12 18.22
N GLU A 307 15.16 2.40 18.58
CA GLU A 307 15.21 2.88 19.97
C GLU A 307 13.96 2.48 20.76
N ALA A 308 12.76 2.61 20.19
CA ALA A 308 11.53 2.09 20.79
C ALA A 308 11.59 0.57 21.02
N VAL A 309 12.16 -0.20 20.09
CA VAL A 309 12.39 -1.65 20.27
C VAL A 309 13.43 -1.94 21.35
N ARG A 310 14.47 -1.11 21.51
CA ARG A 310 15.43 -1.23 22.63
C ARG A 310 14.74 -0.93 23.97
N GLU A 311 13.91 0.10 24.04
CA GLU A 311 13.17 0.46 25.26
C GLU A 311 12.16 -0.64 25.65
N LEU A 312 11.39 -1.16 24.70
CA LEU A 312 10.46 -2.27 24.93
C LEU A 312 11.18 -3.54 25.43
N ARG A 313 12.40 -3.82 24.92
CA ARG A 313 13.24 -4.92 25.43
C ARG A 313 13.75 -4.66 26.85
N MET A 314 14.13 -3.43 27.19
CA MET A 314 14.52 -3.09 28.57
C MET A 314 13.34 -3.26 29.53
N ARG A 315 12.15 -2.74 29.18
CA ARG A 315 10.92 -2.92 29.96
C ARG A 315 10.55 -4.40 30.10
N ALA A 316 10.73 -5.21 29.06
CA ALA A 316 10.50 -6.66 29.14
C ALA A 316 11.44 -7.35 30.15
N LEU A 317 12.74 -7.01 30.15
CA LEU A 317 13.71 -7.52 31.13
C LEU A 317 13.38 -7.05 32.56
N GLU A 318 12.92 -5.80 32.74
CA GLU A 318 12.45 -5.29 34.03
C GLU A 318 11.20 -6.03 34.52
N PHE A 319 10.27 -6.38 33.61
CA PHE A 319 9.11 -7.21 33.95
C PHE A 319 9.51 -8.65 34.28
N GLU A 320 10.43 -9.26 33.54
CA GLU A 320 10.98 -10.58 33.85
C GLU A 320 11.66 -10.61 35.22
N GLU A 321 12.47 -9.60 35.57
CA GLU A 321 13.07 -9.48 36.90
C GLU A 321 12.00 -9.27 37.99
N SER A 322 10.96 -8.46 37.73
CA SER A 322 9.86 -8.29 38.68
C SER A 322 9.08 -9.59 38.92
N LEU A 323 8.99 -10.44 37.89
CA LEU A 323 8.28 -11.72 37.90
C LEU A 323 9.11 -12.80 38.61
N THR A 324 10.43 -12.89 38.37
CA THR A 324 11.29 -13.83 39.09
C THR A 324 11.40 -13.47 40.57
N ARG A 325 11.60 -12.19 40.92
CA ARG A 325 11.55 -11.73 42.33
C ARG A 325 10.24 -12.14 43.01
N ARG A 326 9.09 -11.91 42.35
CA ARG A 326 7.77 -12.30 42.89
C ARG A 326 7.57 -13.82 42.97
N GLN A 327 8.19 -14.60 42.08
CA GLN A 327 8.22 -16.06 42.18
C GLN A 327 9.10 -16.53 43.34
N ASP A 328 10.24 -15.91 43.58
CA ASP A 328 11.15 -16.23 44.68
C ASP A 328 10.55 -15.83 46.03
N ASP A 329 9.87 -14.68 46.12
CA ASP A 329 9.11 -14.27 47.30
C ASP A 329 7.99 -15.28 47.60
N ALA A 330 7.19 -15.66 46.59
CA ALA A 330 6.11 -16.65 46.75
C ALA A 330 6.64 -18.05 47.09
N GLN A 331 7.81 -18.45 46.59
CA GLN A 331 8.47 -19.69 46.98
C GLN A 331 8.98 -19.63 48.43
N GLN A 332 9.51 -18.50 48.88
CA GLN A 332 9.92 -18.29 50.27
C GLN A 332 8.72 -18.30 51.23
N GLU A 333 7.61 -17.64 50.88
CA GLU A 333 6.35 -17.72 51.63
C GLU A 333 5.83 -19.16 51.69
N PHE A 334 5.83 -19.88 50.55
CA PHE A 334 5.43 -21.29 50.51
C PHE A 334 6.31 -22.18 51.39
N LEU A 335 7.64 -22.01 51.33
CA LEU A 335 8.58 -22.75 52.19
C LEU A 335 8.44 -22.39 53.66
N MET A 336 8.18 -21.13 54.01
CA MET A 336 7.90 -20.70 55.38
C MET A 336 6.60 -21.32 55.91
N LEU A 337 5.52 -21.27 55.13
CA LEU A 337 4.24 -21.89 55.47
C LEU A 337 4.34 -23.42 55.54
N HIS A 338 5.09 -24.05 54.65
CA HIS A 338 5.37 -25.48 54.67
C HIS A 338 6.15 -25.87 55.94
N ASN A 339 7.24 -25.18 56.27
CA ASN A 339 8.02 -25.42 57.49
C ASN A 339 7.18 -25.16 58.76
N GLN A 340 6.30 -24.14 58.75
CA GLN A 340 5.35 -23.90 59.84
C GLN A 340 4.32 -25.03 59.96
N ALA A 341 3.82 -25.58 58.85
CA ALA A 341 2.88 -26.69 58.82
C ALA A 341 3.54 -28.01 59.28
N VAL A 342 4.78 -28.28 58.84
CA VAL A 342 5.60 -29.42 59.31
C VAL A 342 5.86 -29.28 60.81
N ALA A 343 6.37 -28.15 61.28
CA ALA A 343 6.61 -27.93 62.72
C ALA A 343 5.33 -27.92 63.56
N HIS A 344 4.15 -27.71 62.97
CA HIS A 344 2.85 -27.87 63.61
C HIS A 344 2.42 -29.35 63.66
N ALA A 345 2.59 -30.08 62.56
CA ALA A 345 2.33 -31.52 62.50
C ALA A 345 3.25 -32.31 63.44
N GLU A 346 4.56 -32.02 63.43
CA GLU A 346 5.54 -32.57 64.38
C GLU A 346 5.09 -32.35 65.83
N ARG A 347 4.67 -31.12 66.17
CA ARG A 347 4.19 -30.77 67.51
C ARG A 347 2.91 -31.53 67.90
N ILE A 348 1.98 -31.75 66.97
CA ILE A 348 0.81 -32.61 67.18
C ILE A 348 1.23 -34.07 67.38
N THR A 349 2.18 -34.59 66.60
CA THR A 349 2.68 -35.96 66.79
C THR A 349 3.45 -36.12 68.10
N GLN A 350 4.16 -35.08 68.56
CA GLN A 350 4.84 -35.08 69.85
C GLN A 350 3.82 -35.05 71.00
N ASP A 351 2.84 -34.15 70.98
CA ASP A 351 1.77 -34.08 71.99
C ASP A 351 0.97 -35.39 72.06
N ALA A 352 0.63 -35.99 70.92
CA ALA A 352 0.01 -37.31 70.86
C ALA A 352 0.91 -38.42 71.43
N ASN A 353 2.21 -38.42 71.14
CA ASN A 353 3.16 -39.38 71.70
C ASN A 353 3.36 -39.18 73.21
N GLU A 354 3.38 -37.95 73.71
CA GLU A 354 3.44 -37.61 75.13
C GLU A 354 2.15 -38.01 75.86
N GLN A 355 0.98 -37.81 75.24
CA GLN A 355 -0.31 -38.29 75.75
C GLN A 355 -0.34 -39.83 75.81
N VAL A 356 0.13 -40.52 74.78
CA VAL A 356 0.27 -41.99 74.77
C VAL A 356 1.22 -42.45 75.87
N ALA A 357 2.41 -41.84 76.01
CA ALA A 357 3.37 -42.16 77.05
C ALA A 357 2.79 -41.94 78.47
N ALA A 358 2.13 -40.80 78.71
CA ALA A 358 1.47 -40.51 79.98
C ALA A 358 0.33 -41.48 80.29
N SER A 359 -0.40 -41.95 79.27
CA SER A 359 -1.44 -42.98 79.42
C SER A 359 -0.84 -44.35 79.76
N LEU A 360 0.29 -44.73 79.16
CA LEU A 360 1.03 -45.95 79.45
C LEU A 360 1.62 -45.92 80.86
N GLU A 361 2.23 -44.81 81.28
CA GLU A 361 2.67 -44.64 82.66
C GLU A 361 1.49 -44.66 83.65
N HIS A 362 0.33 -44.09 83.30
CA HIS A 362 -0.86 -44.16 84.14
C HIS A 362 -1.32 -45.61 84.30
N ALA A 363 -1.40 -46.37 83.20
CA ALA A 363 -1.72 -47.80 83.22
C ALA A 363 -0.70 -48.60 84.07
N GLN A 364 0.60 -48.34 83.93
CA GLN A 364 1.65 -48.95 84.75
C GLN A 364 1.53 -48.58 86.23
N ARG A 365 1.23 -47.33 86.57
CA ARG A 365 0.98 -46.89 87.96
C ARG A 365 -0.28 -47.52 88.56
N VAL A 366 -1.32 -47.74 87.76
CA VAL A 366 -2.53 -48.45 88.20
C VAL A 366 -2.26 -49.95 88.36
N ALA A 367 -1.53 -50.57 87.43
CA ALA A 367 -1.12 -51.97 87.53
C ALA A 367 -0.23 -52.23 88.75
N GLY A 368 0.81 -51.41 88.98
CA GLY A 368 1.67 -51.53 90.16
C GLY A 368 0.91 -51.34 91.48
N LYS A 369 -0.07 -50.41 91.52
CA LYS A 369 -0.99 -50.30 92.66
C LYS A 369 -1.87 -51.53 92.83
N ALA A 370 -2.36 -52.13 91.75
CA ALA A 370 -3.16 -53.35 91.79
C ALA A 370 -2.32 -54.55 92.28
N ASP A 371 -1.07 -54.68 91.84
CA ASP A 371 -0.11 -55.68 92.35
C ASP A 371 0.18 -55.49 93.84
N ASP A 372 0.36 -54.25 94.29
CA ASP A 372 0.58 -53.95 95.72
C ASP A 372 -0.68 -54.17 96.57
N PHE A 373 -1.88 -53.89 96.03
CA PHE A 373 -3.14 -54.30 96.66
C PHE A 373 -3.27 -55.82 96.73
N ASP A 374 -2.96 -56.57 95.68
CA ASP A 374 -2.99 -58.04 95.69
C ASP A 374 -1.97 -58.62 96.69
N ARG A 375 -0.74 -58.11 96.72
CA ARG A 375 0.27 -58.45 97.74
C ARG A 375 -0.25 -58.20 99.16
N LEU A 376 -0.86 -57.04 99.40
CA LEU A 376 -1.42 -56.66 100.71
C LEU A 376 -2.61 -57.55 101.09
N MET A 377 -3.51 -57.86 100.16
CA MET A 377 -4.66 -58.75 100.39
C MET A 377 -4.21 -60.19 100.65
N ARG A 378 -3.19 -60.68 99.93
CA ARG A 378 -2.55 -61.99 100.21
C ARG A 378 -1.88 -62.02 101.58
N ALA A 379 -1.17 -60.96 101.98
CA ALA A 379 -0.55 -60.86 103.30
C ALA A 379 -1.60 -60.80 104.42
N GLN A 380 -2.69 -60.05 104.23
CA GLN A 380 -3.83 -60.02 105.16
C GLN A 380 -4.53 -61.39 105.24
N ALA A 381 -4.70 -62.10 104.14
CA ALA A 381 -5.25 -63.46 104.12
C ALA A 381 -4.35 -64.43 104.91
N GLN A 382 -3.03 -64.40 104.70
CA GLN A 382 -2.06 -65.20 105.46
C GLN A 382 -2.06 -64.84 106.96
N GLN A 383 -2.20 -63.56 107.31
CA GLN A 383 -2.32 -63.13 108.71
C GLN A 383 -3.64 -63.65 109.32
N LEU A 384 -4.76 -63.55 108.62
CA LEU A 384 -6.06 -64.04 109.08
C LEU A 384 -6.06 -65.57 109.25
N GLU A 385 -5.38 -66.30 108.35
CA GLU A 385 -5.16 -67.74 108.46
C GLU A 385 -4.27 -68.09 109.67
N ALA A 386 -3.21 -67.33 109.94
CA ALA A 386 -2.37 -67.52 111.11
C ALA A 386 -3.14 -67.25 112.43
N ASP A 387 -3.93 -66.18 112.48
CA ASP A 387 -4.81 -65.84 113.60
C ASP A 387 -5.87 -66.92 113.84
N ALA A 388 -6.49 -67.44 112.77
CA ALA A 388 -7.44 -68.54 112.85
C ALA A 388 -6.78 -69.82 113.39
N ASN A 389 -5.56 -70.14 112.94
CA ASN A 389 -4.78 -71.27 113.44
C ASN A 389 -4.39 -71.10 114.92
N LEU A 390 -4.04 -69.89 115.38
CA LEU A 390 -3.77 -69.61 116.79
C LEU A 390 -5.04 -69.77 117.65
N ARG A 391 -6.18 -69.23 117.20
CA ARG A 391 -7.48 -69.39 117.89
C ARG A 391 -7.91 -70.85 117.95
N ALA A 392 -7.68 -71.63 116.88
CA ALA A 392 -7.96 -73.06 116.85
C ALA A 392 -7.10 -73.84 117.87
N ARG A 393 -5.80 -73.51 117.98
CA ARG A 393 -4.89 -74.11 118.98
C ARG A 393 -5.31 -73.77 120.40
N ASP A 394 -5.59 -72.51 120.70
CA ASP A 394 -6.07 -72.06 122.01
C ASP A 394 -7.41 -72.74 122.40
N VAL A 395 -8.34 -72.91 121.46
CA VAL A 395 -9.57 -73.70 121.71
C VAL A 395 -9.25 -75.17 122.00
N LEU A 396 -8.31 -75.80 121.29
CA LEU A 396 -7.88 -77.19 121.55
C LEU A 396 -7.18 -77.34 122.91
N ASP A 397 -6.33 -76.40 123.30
CA ASP A 397 -5.61 -76.45 124.57
C ASP A 397 -6.53 -76.11 125.76
N ARG A 398 -7.50 -75.19 125.58
CA ARG A 398 -8.60 -75.02 126.55
C ARG A 398 -9.47 -76.27 126.66
N ALA A 399 -9.70 -77.00 125.57
CA ALA A 399 -10.41 -78.29 125.61
C ALA A 399 -9.61 -79.37 126.33
N ARG A 400 -8.28 -79.45 126.12
CA ARG A 400 -7.36 -80.33 126.87
C ARG A 400 -7.37 -80.03 128.36
N ALA A 401 -7.15 -78.78 128.76
CA ALA A 401 -7.15 -78.39 130.17
C ALA A 401 -8.52 -78.60 130.86
N LYS A 402 -9.62 -78.59 130.08
CA LYS A 402 -10.95 -79.01 130.57
C LYS A 402 -11.04 -80.53 130.73
N ALA A 403 -10.53 -81.31 129.78
CA ALA A 403 -10.50 -82.77 129.86
C ALA A 403 -9.61 -83.27 131.01
N GLU A 404 -8.42 -82.69 131.19
CA GLU A 404 -7.52 -82.99 132.31
C GLU A 404 -8.17 -82.70 133.67
N ARG A 405 -8.84 -81.54 133.81
CA ARG A 405 -9.59 -81.21 135.04
C ARG A 405 -10.79 -82.15 135.29
N ILE A 406 -11.40 -82.70 134.24
CA ILE A 406 -12.42 -83.76 134.36
C ILE A 406 -11.78 -85.08 134.81
N ILE A 407 -10.64 -85.47 134.24
CA ILE A 407 -9.90 -86.67 134.64
C ILE A 407 -9.44 -86.57 136.10
N GLU A 408 -8.92 -85.42 136.52
CA GLU A 408 -8.47 -85.15 137.89
C GLU A 408 -9.63 -85.22 138.89
N THR A 409 -10.77 -84.60 138.59
CA THR A 409 -11.97 -84.68 139.47
C THR A 409 -12.58 -86.08 139.54
N VAL A 410 -12.61 -86.83 138.44
CA VAL A 410 -13.04 -88.25 138.44
C VAL A 410 -12.05 -89.14 139.21
N THR A 411 -10.74 -88.86 139.11
CA THR A 411 -9.69 -89.59 139.84
C THR A 411 -9.77 -89.30 141.34
N ALA A 412 -9.95 -88.03 141.73
CA ALA A 412 -10.15 -87.64 143.13
C ALA A 412 -11.44 -88.24 143.71
N HIS A 413 -12.54 -88.25 142.94
CA HIS A 413 -13.80 -88.85 143.39
C HIS A 413 -13.69 -90.37 143.58
N SER A 414 -13.09 -91.10 142.63
CA SER A 414 -12.87 -92.54 142.77
C SER A 414 -11.92 -92.92 143.92
N GLN A 415 -10.87 -92.12 144.17
CA GLN A 415 -10.04 -92.29 145.37
C GLN A 415 -10.79 -91.98 146.68
N ALA A 416 -11.70 -91.00 146.68
CA ALA A 416 -12.54 -90.70 147.84
C ALA A 416 -13.54 -91.83 148.14
N VAL A 417 -14.18 -92.39 147.11
CA VAL A 417 -15.09 -93.55 147.25
C VAL A 417 -14.34 -94.79 147.73
N LEU A 418 -13.10 -95.02 147.27
CA LEU A 418 -12.24 -96.09 147.79
C LEU A 418 -11.90 -95.89 149.29
N ARG A 419 -11.63 -94.65 149.73
CA ARG A 419 -11.39 -94.36 151.15
C ARG A 419 -12.63 -94.53 152.02
N ASP A 420 -13.80 -94.06 151.58
CA ASP A 420 -15.05 -94.29 152.33
C ASP A 420 -15.37 -95.78 152.46
N ALA A 421 -15.15 -96.56 151.41
CA ALA A 421 -15.27 -98.01 151.45
C ALA A 421 -14.27 -98.64 152.45
N GLU A 422 -13.00 -98.23 152.44
CA GLU A 422 -12.01 -98.69 153.42
C GLU A 422 -12.43 -98.35 154.86
N ASP A 423 -12.80 -97.09 155.14
CA ASP A 423 -13.17 -96.65 156.48
C ASP A 423 -14.46 -97.33 156.97
N ARG A 424 -15.43 -97.61 156.09
CA ARG A 424 -16.57 -98.50 156.42
C ARG A 424 -16.12 -99.90 156.86
N THR A 425 -15.12 -100.50 156.21
CA THR A 425 -14.61 -101.82 156.66
C THR A 425 -13.86 -101.74 158.00
N ARG A 426 -13.21 -100.62 158.30
CA ARG A 426 -12.58 -100.37 159.63
C ARG A 426 -13.65 -100.21 160.70
N GLN A 427 -14.70 -99.45 160.43
CA GLN A 427 -15.79 -99.16 161.36
C GLN A 427 -16.61 -100.42 161.72
N LEU A 428 -16.94 -101.26 160.74
CA LEU A 428 -17.60 -102.56 160.99
C LEU A 428 -16.73 -103.49 161.86
N ARG A 429 -15.41 -103.50 161.64
CA ARG A 429 -14.46 -104.31 162.43
C ARG A 429 -14.32 -103.79 163.87
N TRP A 430 -14.46 -102.49 164.09
CA TRP A 430 -14.48 -101.87 165.43
C TRP A 430 -15.79 -102.17 166.18
N GLN A 431 -16.95 -102.07 165.52
CA GLN A 431 -18.26 -102.40 166.11
C GLN A 431 -18.33 -103.86 166.58
N GLN A 432 -17.73 -104.80 165.84
CA GLN A 432 -17.66 -106.20 166.24
C GLN A 432 -16.87 -106.42 167.54
N HIS A 433 -15.87 -105.57 167.82
CA HIS A 433 -15.09 -105.61 169.06
C HIS A 433 -15.87 -105.04 170.26
N GLN A 434 -16.62 -103.95 170.05
CA GLN A 434 -17.48 -103.38 171.10
C GLN A 434 -18.57 -104.36 171.57
N LEU A 435 -19.24 -105.06 170.64
CA LEU A 435 -20.27 -106.05 170.99
C LEU A 435 -19.75 -107.16 171.90
N MET A 436 -18.47 -107.56 171.75
CA MET A 436 -17.86 -108.60 172.59
C MET A 436 -17.56 -108.10 174.02
N SER A 437 -17.20 -106.82 174.17
CA SER A 437 -17.01 -106.18 175.48
C SER A 437 -18.35 -105.94 176.20
N PHE A 438 -19.35 -105.44 175.47
CA PHE A 438 -20.67 -105.09 176.03
C PHE A 438 -21.38 -106.31 176.64
N MET A 439 -21.21 -107.49 176.05
CA MET A 439 -21.77 -108.75 176.56
C MET A 439 -21.17 -109.24 177.90
N SER A 440 -20.03 -108.70 178.36
CA SER A 440 -19.52 -108.94 179.72
C SER A 440 -20.07 -107.96 180.77
N GLU A 441 -20.26 -106.70 180.39
CA GLU A 441 -20.66 -105.62 181.30
C GLU A 441 -22.16 -105.66 181.65
N VAL A 442 -22.99 -106.12 180.69
CA VAL A 442 -24.46 -106.29 180.84
C VAL A 442 -24.88 -107.36 181.88
N LYS A 443 -23.93 -108.11 182.49
CA LYS A 443 -24.27 -109.19 183.43
C LYS A 443 -24.44 -108.76 184.90
N GLU A 444 -23.88 -107.64 185.35
CA GLU A 444 -23.77 -107.34 186.80
C GLU A 444 -24.81 -106.36 187.37
N LEU A 445 -25.58 -105.64 186.53
CA LEU A 445 -26.66 -104.74 186.99
C LEU A 445 -27.77 -104.67 185.92
N ILE A 446 -28.78 -105.55 185.89
CA ILE A 446 -29.88 -105.76 186.86
C ILE A 446 -30.67 -104.48 187.18
N ARG A 447 -31.83 -104.36 186.50
CA ARG A 447 -33.04 -103.56 186.83
C ARG A 447 -33.02 -102.04 186.51
N PRO A 448 -34.18 -101.42 186.20
CA PRO A 448 -34.53 -101.21 184.78
C PRO A 448 -35.15 -99.82 184.47
N ASP A 449 -35.86 -99.75 183.33
CA ASP A 449 -36.95 -98.81 182.95
C ASP A 449 -36.64 -97.59 182.03
N MET A 450 -36.94 -97.79 180.73
CA MET A 450 -38.02 -97.12 179.94
C MET A 450 -37.97 -95.57 179.59
N PRO A 451 -38.68 -95.07 178.54
CA PRO A 451 -38.03 -94.78 177.23
C PRO A 451 -38.59 -93.56 176.39
N ILE A 452 -38.30 -93.55 175.06
CA ILE A 452 -39.09 -93.01 173.89
C ILE A 452 -38.89 -91.56 173.36
N GLY A 453 -38.95 -91.42 172.01
CA GLY A 453 -39.07 -90.18 171.18
C GLY A 453 -38.06 -90.09 170.01
N ASP A 454 -38.32 -90.23 168.69
CA ASP A 454 -39.53 -90.35 167.81
C ASP A 454 -40.15 -89.01 167.32
N VAL A 455 -40.47 -88.70 166.02
CA VAL A 455 -40.15 -89.23 164.66
C VAL A 455 -40.59 -88.22 163.54
N ALA A 456 -40.06 -88.22 162.28
CA ALA A 456 -40.66 -87.47 161.12
C ALA A 456 -40.17 -87.84 159.68
N VAL A 457 -41.05 -87.78 158.65
CA VAL A 457 -40.80 -87.95 157.18
C VAL A 457 -41.86 -87.20 156.30
N VAL A 458 -41.44 -86.56 155.18
CA VAL A 458 -42.19 -85.99 154.01
C VAL A 458 -41.15 -85.83 152.85
N ASP A 459 -41.34 -85.89 151.50
CA ASP A 459 -42.44 -85.79 150.48
C ASP A 459 -42.78 -84.33 150.01
N LEU A 460 -43.12 -83.98 148.74
CA LEU A 460 -43.32 -84.70 147.44
C LEU A 460 -43.26 -83.74 146.18
N GLU A 461 -43.53 -84.28 144.97
CA GLU A 461 -43.99 -83.67 143.67
C GLU A 461 -43.05 -82.98 142.60
N PRO A 462 -43.30 -83.20 141.26
CA PRO A 462 -42.66 -82.52 140.11
C PRO A 462 -43.60 -81.99 138.97
N ALA A 463 -43.04 -81.23 138.00
CA ALA A 463 -43.52 -80.97 136.60
C ALA A 463 -42.35 -80.40 135.74
N ASP A 464 -42.21 -80.44 134.40
CA ASP A 464 -42.98 -80.89 133.19
C ASP A 464 -43.65 -79.81 132.30
N GLY A 465 -43.64 -80.01 130.97
CA GLY A 465 -44.46 -79.31 129.95
C GLY A 465 -43.78 -78.49 128.80
N GLY A 466 -44.05 -78.87 127.53
CA GLY A 466 -43.98 -78.03 126.29
C GLY A 466 -42.61 -77.86 125.60
N SER A 467 -42.39 -78.20 124.31
CA SER A 467 -42.95 -77.69 123.03
C SER A 467 -42.41 -76.29 122.62
N THR A 468 -42.08 -75.99 121.35
CA THR A 468 -42.73 -76.37 120.07
C THR A 468 -41.79 -76.80 118.92
N GLU A 469 -42.38 -77.48 117.94
CA GLU A 469 -41.88 -77.66 116.56
C GLU A 469 -42.20 -76.40 115.68
N GLY A 470 -41.86 -76.38 114.38
CA GLY A 470 -42.48 -75.43 113.43
C GLY A 470 -41.69 -75.06 112.16
N GLU A 471 -42.42 -74.75 111.09
CA GLU A 471 -42.07 -74.42 109.69
C GLU A 471 -40.89 -73.45 109.43
N ALA A 472 -40.23 -73.36 108.25
CA ALA A 472 -40.54 -73.72 106.84
C ALA A 472 -41.22 -72.64 105.93
N ALA A 473 -40.41 -71.68 105.45
CA ALA A 473 -40.61 -70.90 104.20
C ALA A 473 -41.84 -69.93 104.17
N PRO A 474 -42.29 -69.35 103.03
CA PRO A 474 -41.61 -68.92 101.78
C PRO A 474 -41.98 -67.47 101.32
N PHE A 475 -41.52 -67.06 100.10
CA PHE A 475 -41.94 -65.86 99.30
C PHE A 475 -41.65 -64.45 99.88
N GLY A 476 -41.64 -63.36 99.08
CA GLY A 476 -41.71 -63.19 97.61
C GLY A 476 -40.66 -62.14 97.16
N GLU A 477 -40.19 -62.07 95.91
CA GLU A 477 -40.90 -61.95 94.62
C GLU A 477 -41.53 -60.56 94.36
N ALA A 478 -40.89 -59.78 93.48
CA ALA A 478 -41.48 -58.65 92.75
C ALA A 478 -40.73 -58.47 91.41
N ARG A 479 -41.45 -58.35 90.29
CA ARG A 479 -40.91 -58.47 88.92
C ARG A 479 -41.67 -57.59 87.92
N ALA A 480 -40.97 -56.69 87.22
CA ALA A 480 -41.42 -55.90 86.05
C ALA A 480 -40.17 -55.18 85.47
N ALA A 481 -39.83 -55.09 84.17
CA ALA A 481 -40.50 -55.25 82.87
C ALA A 481 -41.53 -54.15 82.53
N GLY A 482 -41.50 -53.49 81.36
CA GLY A 482 -40.56 -53.56 80.23
C GLY A 482 -41.11 -52.80 78.99
N ALA A 483 -40.54 -53.08 77.80
CA ALA A 483 -40.98 -52.61 76.45
C ALA A 483 -40.76 -51.11 76.13
N ALA A 484 -40.72 -50.62 74.87
CA ALA A 484 -40.89 -51.29 73.57
C ALA A 484 -40.17 -50.57 72.39
N GLU A 485 -40.00 -51.32 71.28
CA GLU A 485 -39.99 -50.88 69.85
C GLU A 485 -38.86 -50.00 69.25
N ALA A 486 -38.93 -49.84 67.92
CA ALA A 486 -37.90 -49.40 66.94
C ALA A 486 -38.55 -48.40 65.93
N PRO A 487 -38.05 -48.05 64.70
CA PRO A 487 -36.87 -48.52 63.92
C PRO A 487 -36.10 -47.39 63.16
N GLU A 488 -35.49 -47.74 62.01
CA GLU A 488 -35.01 -46.92 60.87
C GLU A 488 -33.63 -46.23 60.87
N ALA A 489 -32.72 -46.95 60.17
CA ALA A 489 -31.70 -46.52 59.21
C ALA A 489 -31.52 -45.04 58.79
N ALA A 490 -30.24 -44.63 58.75
CA ALA A 490 -29.63 -43.89 57.64
C ALA A 490 -28.08 -44.00 57.70
N GLU A 491 -27.46 -44.85 56.87
CA GLU A 491 -25.99 -44.84 56.70
C GLU A 491 -25.58 -44.00 55.50
N SER A 492 -24.47 -43.26 55.64
CA SER A 492 -23.88 -42.44 54.60
C SER A 492 -23.03 -43.26 53.64
N HIS A 493 -23.03 -42.91 52.36
CA HIS A 493 -21.95 -43.22 51.43
C HIS A 493 -21.63 -42.02 50.54
N GLU A 494 -20.34 -41.80 50.34
CA GLU A 494 -19.81 -40.75 49.48
C GLU A 494 -19.89 -41.17 48.00
N ALA A 495 -19.95 -40.19 47.10
CA ALA A 495 -19.73 -40.39 45.67
C ALA A 495 -18.46 -39.60 45.27
N PRO A 496 -17.40 -40.27 44.80
CA PRO A 496 -16.17 -39.60 44.36
C PRO A 496 -16.36 -38.94 42.99
N GLN A 497 -15.48 -37.98 42.71
CA GLN A 497 -15.19 -37.52 41.35
C GLN A 497 -14.21 -38.51 40.72
N ASP A 498 -14.31 -38.77 39.41
CA ASP A 498 -13.10 -38.85 38.59
C ASP A 498 -13.36 -38.72 37.07
N GLU A 499 -12.26 -38.57 36.34
CA GLU A 499 -12.16 -38.11 34.95
C GLU A 499 -12.84 -38.96 33.87
N ALA A 500 -13.30 -38.29 32.80
CA ALA A 500 -13.30 -38.83 31.44
C ALA A 500 -12.96 -37.71 30.45
N ARG A 501 -11.92 -37.93 29.64
CA ARG A 501 -11.42 -37.02 28.60
C ARG A 501 -11.92 -37.48 27.22
N ASP A 502 -11.51 -36.73 26.20
CA ASP A 502 -11.58 -37.03 24.76
C ASP A 502 -12.92 -36.74 24.05
N GLY A 503 -12.81 -36.08 22.89
CA GLY A 503 -13.90 -35.42 22.18
C GLY A 503 -13.38 -34.31 21.27
N GLU A 504 -12.71 -34.70 20.18
CA GLU A 504 -12.14 -33.81 19.17
C GLU A 504 -13.25 -33.04 18.40
N PRO A 505 -13.07 -31.75 18.11
CA PRO A 505 -13.65 -31.10 16.94
C PRO A 505 -12.64 -31.12 15.77
N GLU A 506 -13.08 -31.54 14.59
CA GLU A 506 -12.23 -31.63 13.39
C GLU A 506 -11.78 -30.23 12.90
N ASP A 507 -10.53 -30.10 12.46
CA ASP A 507 -9.99 -28.87 11.86
C ASP A 507 -10.65 -28.58 10.50
N ALA A 508 -11.43 -27.51 10.44
CA ALA A 508 -11.95 -26.96 9.19
C ALA A 508 -10.95 -25.95 8.62
N GLU A 509 -10.08 -26.37 7.71
CA GLU A 509 -9.04 -25.52 7.11
C GLU A 509 -9.59 -24.26 6.43
N GLU A 510 -9.20 -23.08 6.92
CA GLU A 510 -9.49 -21.79 6.29
C GLU A 510 -8.53 -21.55 5.11
N THR A 511 -8.81 -22.16 3.95
CA THR A 511 -8.01 -21.94 2.74
C THR A 511 -8.24 -20.53 2.18
N ARG A 512 -7.40 -19.57 2.59
CA ARG A 512 -7.32 -18.23 2.01
C ARG A 512 -5.96 -17.94 1.40
N SER A 513 -6.02 -17.37 0.19
CA SER A 513 -4.96 -16.64 -0.52
C SER A 513 -3.58 -17.31 -0.63
N GLU A 514 -3.30 -17.82 -1.83
CA GLU A 514 -2.06 -17.45 -2.53
C GLU A 514 -2.45 -16.91 -3.91
N ALA A 515 -1.80 -15.80 -4.31
CA ALA A 515 -2.10 -15.07 -5.53
C ALA A 515 -0.81 -14.87 -6.33
N GLU A 516 -0.50 -15.81 -7.22
CA GLU A 516 0.63 -15.69 -8.13
C GLU A 516 0.21 -15.10 -9.49
N SER A 517 0.76 -13.92 -9.77
CA SER A 517 0.93 -13.34 -11.11
C SER A 517 2.01 -12.27 -10.96
N PRO A 518 3.12 -12.36 -11.72
CA PRO A 518 3.10 -11.63 -12.99
C PRO A 518 3.91 -12.30 -14.13
N GLU A 519 3.27 -12.48 -15.29
CA GLU A 519 3.99 -12.53 -16.57
C GLU A 519 3.69 -11.25 -17.39
N GLU A 520 4.53 -10.24 -17.19
CA GLU A 520 4.49 -8.99 -17.94
C GLU A 520 5.13 -9.19 -19.33
N GLN A 521 4.31 -9.44 -20.35
CA GLN A 521 4.79 -9.65 -21.73
C GLN A 521 5.37 -8.35 -22.32
N ARG A 522 6.69 -8.27 -22.40
CA ARG A 522 7.41 -7.19 -23.07
C ARG A 522 7.48 -7.43 -24.59
N PRO A 523 7.22 -6.43 -25.44
CA PRO A 523 7.49 -6.53 -26.88
C PRO A 523 9.00 -6.48 -27.15
N GLU A 524 9.49 -7.31 -28.07
CA GLU A 524 10.91 -7.36 -28.44
C GLU A 524 11.33 -6.16 -29.31
N GLY A 525 11.92 -5.14 -28.70
CA GLY A 525 12.58 -4.05 -29.41
C GLY A 525 13.90 -4.50 -30.06
N ARG A 526 13.84 -5.01 -31.29
CA ARG A 526 15.02 -5.52 -32.01
C ARG A 526 15.91 -4.40 -32.57
N PHE A 527 16.92 -4.00 -31.79
CA PHE A 527 18.01 -3.16 -32.31
C PHE A 527 18.88 -3.91 -33.33
N HIS A 528 19.22 -3.22 -34.42
CA HIS A 528 20.37 -3.53 -35.27
C HIS A 528 21.09 -2.24 -35.61
N GLU A 529 22.37 -2.17 -35.24
CA GLU A 529 23.29 -1.12 -35.62
C GLU A 529 24.13 -1.60 -36.82
N GLY A 530 24.60 -0.67 -37.63
CA GLY A 530 25.47 -0.94 -38.79
C GLY A 530 24.71 -1.15 -40.11
N GLU A 531 25.24 -0.75 -41.27
CA GLU A 531 26.52 -0.06 -41.52
C GLU A 531 26.37 0.99 -42.65
N VAL A 532 27.38 1.85 -42.77
CA VAL A 532 27.48 2.86 -43.84
C VAL A 532 27.87 2.19 -45.16
N SER A 533 27.24 2.59 -46.26
CA SER A 533 27.88 2.53 -47.57
C SER A 533 27.50 3.74 -48.40
N GLU A 534 28.51 4.50 -48.82
CA GLU A 534 28.42 5.43 -49.93
C GLU A 534 28.26 4.64 -51.24
N GLY A 535 27.77 5.29 -52.30
CA GLY A 535 27.43 4.62 -53.57
C GLY A 535 27.06 5.60 -54.67
N GLU A 536 28.07 6.22 -55.28
CA GLU A 536 27.92 7.09 -56.45
C GLU A 536 27.36 6.28 -57.65
N GLY A 537 26.54 6.93 -58.48
CA GLY A 537 25.78 6.22 -59.52
C GLY A 537 25.14 7.12 -60.57
N GLU A 538 25.94 7.96 -61.24
CA GLU A 538 25.48 8.68 -62.42
C GLU A 538 25.06 7.71 -63.54
N ASN A 539 23.91 7.96 -64.18
CA ASN A 539 23.87 7.87 -65.64
C ASN A 539 22.72 8.68 -66.26
N SER A 540 22.87 9.01 -67.53
CA SER A 540 21.98 9.86 -68.33
C SER A 540 21.42 9.13 -69.56
N ALA A 541 20.47 9.77 -70.25
CA ALA A 541 19.90 9.34 -71.53
C ALA A 541 18.95 8.10 -71.43
N ASP A 542 18.08 7.81 -72.41
CA ASP A 542 18.07 8.31 -73.80
C ASP A 542 16.66 8.54 -74.40
N GLU A 543 16.64 9.02 -75.64
CA GLU A 543 15.53 9.57 -76.40
C GLU A 543 14.32 8.65 -76.70
N GLY A 544 13.15 9.28 -76.84
CA GLY A 544 12.44 9.30 -78.13
C GLY A 544 11.53 8.12 -78.53
N ALA A 545 10.22 8.38 -78.54
CA ALA A 545 9.26 7.66 -79.39
C ALA A 545 8.19 8.64 -79.92
N GLU A 546 7.76 8.45 -81.18
CA GLU A 546 7.06 9.45 -82.00
C GLU A 546 5.72 8.91 -82.55
N VAL A 547 4.99 9.77 -83.27
CA VAL A 547 3.89 9.50 -84.23
C VAL A 547 2.46 9.44 -83.68
N ALA A 548 1.63 10.35 -84.20
CA ALA A 548 0.18 10.46 -83.96
C ALA A 548 -0.67 9.75 -85.04
N ARG A 549 -2.00 9.65 -84.81
CA ARG A 549 -3.02 9.46 -85.86
C ARG A 549 -4.45 9.80 -85.38
N PHE A 550 -5.18 10.57 -86.21
CA PHE A 550 -6.60 10.43 -86.64
C PHE A 550 -7.64 9.79 -85.68
N ALA A 551 -8.89 10.28 -85.56
CA ALA A 551 -9.72 11.04 -86.51
C ALA A 551 -10.89 11.83 -85.85
N HIS A 552 -11.72 12.49 -86.67
CA HIS A 552 -12.96 13.18 -86.30
C HIS A 552 -14.07 12.25 -85.77
N HIS A 553 -14.97 12.80 -84.93
CA HIS A 553 -16.40 12.85 -85.27
C HIS A 553 -17.08 14.08 -84.67
N GLU A 554 -18.12 14.61 -85.34
CA GLU A 554 -18.97 15.71 -84.90
C GLU A 554 -20.03 15.26 -83.86
N GLY A 555 -20.56 16.22 -83.09
CA GLY A 555 -21.72 16.05 -82.19
C GLY A 555 -22.23 17.42 -81.69
N GLU A 556 -23.55 17.65 -81.72
CA GLU A 556 -24.17 18.99 -81.63
C GLU A 556 -24.93 19.26 -80.31
N HIS A 557 -25.32 20.54 -80.12
CA HIS A 557 -26.47 21.05 -79.34
C HIS A 557 -26.57 20.93 -77.80
N ALA A 558 -26.34 22.06 -77.13
CA ALA A 558 -27.19 22.71 -76.11
C ALA A 558 -26.58 24.12 -75.86
N GLU A 559 -27.22 25.30 -76.02
CA GLU A 559 -28.47 25.84 -75.44
C GLU A 559 -28.49 25.86 -73.89
N GLY A 560 -28.48 27.06 -73.28
CA GLY A 560 -28.54 27.23 -71.81
C GLY A 560 -28.09 28.60 -71.26
N GLU A 561 -29.00 29.58 -71.31
CA GLU A 561 -29.21 30.70 -70.34
C GLU A 561 -28.03 31.56 -69.81
N GLN A 562 -28.08 32.86 -70.12
CA GLN A 562 -27.54 33.96 -69.29
C GLN A 562 -28.61 34.45 -68.31
N PRO A 563 -28.21 35.06 -67.18
CA PRO A 563 -28.53 36.49 -67.00
C PRO A 563 -27.39 37.27 -66.31
N HIS A 564 -27.35 38.60 -66.21
CA HIS A 564 -27.89 39.78 -66.91
C HIS A 564 -27.62 40.95 -65.92
N ASP A 565 -27.07 42.09 -66.36
CA ASP A 565 -26.57 43.14 -65.44
C ASP A 565 -27.65 43.97 -64.73
N HIS A 566 -27.37 44.37 -63.48
CA HIS A 566 -27.76 45.61 -62.76
C HIS A 566 -26.58 45.91 -61.78
N ASP A 567 -25.92 47.07 -61.72
CA ASP A 567 -26.32 48.50 -61.69
C ASP A 567 -26.54 49.07 -60.27
N GLY A 568 -25.99 50.29 -60.05
CA GLY A 568 -26.24 51.20 -58.92
C GLY A 568 -25.61 50.86 -57.56
N GLY A 569 -24.66 51.66 -57.05
CA GLY A 569 -24.10 51.41 -55.71
C GLY A 569 -23.06 52.35 -55.06
N GLU A 570 -22.91 53.62 -55.44
CA GLU A 570 -22.17 54.57 -54.57
C GLU A 570 -23.01 54.95 -53.33
N PRO A 571 -22.37 55.19 -52.17
CA PRO A 571 -22.51 56.54 -51.62
C PRO A 571 -21.28 57.09 -50.86
N ARG A 572 -20.91 58.32 -51.25
CA ARG A 572 -20.64 59.50 -50.39
C ARG A 572 -19.71 59.38 -49.17
N GLU A 573 -18.62 60.14 -49.28
CA GLU A 573 -18.29 61.28 -48.39
C GLU A 573 -19.23 61.49 -47.18
N ASP A 574 -18.69 61.34 -45.97
CA ASP A 574 -19.16 62.06 -44.79
C ASP A 574 -18.06 63.08 -44.41
N ASP A 575 -18.46 64.34 -44.36
CA ASP A 575 -17.64 65.50 -43.98
C ASP A 575 -18.23 66.05 -42.68
N ARG A 576 -17.40 66.69 -41.81
CA ARG A 576 -17.67 67.19 -40.43
C ARG A 576 -17.19 66.30 -39.26
N ASP A 577 -16.80 66.85 -38.10
CA ASP A 577 -16.69 68.28 -37.72
C ASP A 577 -15.51 68.57 -36.76
N GLU A 578 -15.29 69.87 -36.56
CA GLU A 578 -14.27 70.54 -35.75
C GLU A 578 -14.07 70.02 -34.31
N THR A 579 -12.82 70.00 -33.82
CA THR A 579 -12.29 70.71 -32.61
C THR A 579 -10.93 70.10 -32.20
N ALA A 580 -9.80 70.82 -32.10
CA ALA A 580 -9.46 72.04 -31.35
C ALA A 580 -8.96 71.79 -29.90
N ALA A 581 -7.71 71.32 -29.78
CA ALA A 581 -6.83 71.46 -28.60
C ALA A 581 -5.36 71.39 -29.05
#